data_AF-A0A2N2G9B5-F1
#
_entry.id   AF-A0A2N2G9B5-F1
#
_cell.length_a   1.000
_cell.length_b   1.000
_cell.length_c   1.000
_cell.angle_alpha   90.00
_cell.angle_beta   90.00
_cell.angle_gamma   90.00
#
_symmetry.space_group_name_H-M   'P 1'
#
loop_
_entity.id
_entity.type
_entity.pdbx_description
1 polymer ?
#
loop_
_entity_poly.entity_id
_entity_poly.type
_entity_poly.pdbx_seq_one_letter_code
_entity_poly.pdbx_strand_id
1 'polypeptide(L)'
;MPYNPETHREKREKVLGVRKRGISLGVLAVVVSSLILIGFGAVVIPKSVAWWNGRNLEDAIFKLKDGGPWPADVVAALGRQTGVKKTMTDKGGTRLVITFDRTVFDARNVTPLFEKNGLNAILLNRIDHSQHMRGMQKD
;
A
#
# COMPACT_ATOMS: atom_id res chain seq x y z
N MET A 1 -24.93 -60.38 13.02
CA MET A 1 -24.01 -59.31 13.45
C MET A 1 -23.76 -58.40 12.24
N PRO A 2 -23.93 -57.07 12.36
CA PRO A 2 -23.72 -56.17 11.24
C PRO A 2 -22.23 -56.07 10.89
N TYR A 3 -21.94 -56.11 9.59
CA TYR A 3 -20.59 -56.02 9.04
C TYR A 3 -19.96 -54.68 9.40
N ASN A 4 -18.84 -54.70 10.14
CA ASN A 4 -18.09 -53.49 10.53
C ASN A 4 -16.74 -53.47 9.78
N PRO A 5 -16.53 -52.55 8.83
CA PRO A 5 -15.32 -52.51 8.03
C PRO A 5 -14.04 -52.18 8.83
N GLU A 6 -14.17 -51.47 9.97
CA GLU A 6 -13.03 -51.07 10.81
C GLU A 6 -12.38 -52.29 11.50
N THR A 7 -13.18 -53.23 11.99
CA THR A 7 -12.67 -54.41 12.71
C THR A 7 -11.94 -55.40 11.81
N HIS A 8 -12.32 -55.47 10.52
CA HIS A 8 -11.62 -56.29 9.52
C HIS A 8 -10.30 -55.65 9.05
N ARG A 9 -10.23 -54.31 9.05
CA ARG A 9 -9.01 -53.57 8.74
C ARG A 9 -7.96 -53.76 9.84
N GLU A 10 -8.34 -53.66 11.11
CA GLU A 10 -7.44 -53.91 12.24
C GLU A 10 -6.85 -55.32 12.23
N LYS A 11 -7.66 -56.34 11.93
CA LYS A 11 -7.17 -57.72 11.80
C LYS A 11 -6.17 -57.88 10.65
N ARG A 12 -6.42 -57.26 9.49
CA ARG A 12 -5.48 -57.29 8.35
C ARG A 12 -4.17 -56.58 8.67
N GLU A 13 -4.22 -55.42 9.33
CA GLU A 13 -3.02 -54.67 9.73
C GLU A 13 -2.20 -55.43 10.79
N LYS A 14 -2.85 -56.17 11.70
CA LYS A 14 -2.19 -57.03 12.70
C LYS A 14 -1.51 -58.26 12.07
N VAL A 15 -2.13 -58.89 11.07
CA VAL A 15 -1.58 -60.07 10.37
C VAL A 15 -0.44 -59.68 9.42
N LEU A 16 -0.55 -58.54 8.75
CA LEU A 16 0.45 -58.07 7.78
C LEU A 16 1.64 -57.37 8.44
N GLY A 17 1.62 -57.12 9.76
CA GLY A 17 2.71 -56.46 10.51
C GLY A 17 2.97 -55.00 10.11
N VAL A 18 2.22 -54.45 9.14
CA VAL A 18 2.39 -53.11 8.60
C VAL A 18 1.17 -52.27 8.92
N ARG A 19 1.32 -51.35 9.86
CA ARG A 19 0.31 -50.32 10.18
C ARG A 19 0.46 -49.21 9.15
N LYS A 20 -0.51 -49.03 8.24
CA LYS A 20 -0.47 -47.93 7.25
C LYS A 20 -0.64 -46.58 7.98
N ARG A 21 0.47 -45.98 8.40
CA ARG A 21 0.56 -44.60 8.95
C ARG A 21 0.49 -43.56 7.83
N GLY A 22 -0.51 -43.64 6.97
CA GLY A 22 -0.71 -42.66 5.90
C GLY A 22 -1.45 -41.43 6.41
N ILE A 23 -1.02 -40.25 5.98
CA ILE A 23 -1.83 -39.02 6.10
C ILE A 23 -3.09 -39.24 5.25
N SER A 24 -4.27 -38.95 5.80
CA SER A 24 -5.51 -39.09 5.05
C SER A 24 -5.54 -38.07 3.90
N LEU A 25 -6.16 -38.44 2.77
CA LEU A 25 -6.30 -37.54 1.62
C LEU A 25 -6.94 -36.20 2.01
N GLY A 26 -7.89 -36.23 2.96
CA GLY A 26 -8.52 -35.02 3.49
C GLY A 26 -7.53 -34.11 4.21
N VAL A 27 -6.63 -34.65 5.05
CA VAL A 27 -5.61 -33.84 5.73
C VAL A 27 -4.64 -33.25 4.70
N LEU A 28 -4.22 -34.03 3.70
CA LEU A 28 -3.36 -33.54 2.64
C LEU A 28 -4.03 -32.42 1.83
N ALA A 29 -5.31 -32.59 1.47
CA ALA A 29 -6.08 -31.60 0.74
C ALA A 29 -6.23 -30.29 1.52
N VAL A 30 -6.49 -30.36 2.83
CA VAL A 30 -6.58 -29.19 3.71
C VAL A 30 -5.24 -28.46 3.81
N VAL A 31 -4.13 -29.20 3.93
CA VAL A 31 -2.79 -28.59 3.97
C VAL A 31 -2.50 -27.87 2.65
N VAL A 32 -2.73 -28.53 1.51
CA VAL A 32 -2.44 -27.95 0.19
C VAL A 32 -3.33 -26.74 -0.09
N SER A 33 -4.64 -26.81 0.21
CA SER A 33 -5.54 -25.68 0.02
C SER A 33 -5.17 -24.51 0.92
N SER A 34 -4.78 -24.77 2.17
CA SER A 34 -4.32 -23.72 3.09
C SER A 34 -3.06 -23.03 2.58
N LEU A 35 -2.09 -23.78 2.07
CA LEU A 35 -0.87 -23.21 1.49
C LEU A 35 -1.17 -22.31 0.28
N ILE A 36 -2.10 -22.73 -0.58
CA ILE A 36 -2.53 -21.94 -1.74
C ILE A 36 -3.19 -20.63 -1.28
N LEU A 37 -4.11 -20.70 -0.31
CA LEU A 37 -4.81 -19.51 0.20
C LEU A 37 -3.85 -18.52 0.87
N ILE A 38 -2.91 -19.01 1.68
CA ILE A 38 -1.90 -18.18 2.34
C ILE A 38 -0.99 -17.53 1.29
N GLY A 39 -0.49 -18.31 0.33
CA GLY A 39 0.35 -17.80 -0.75
C GLY A 39 -0.35 -16.74 -1.59
N PHE A 40 -1.63 -16.96 -1.92
CA PHE A 40 -2.43 -15.99 -2.64
C PHE A 40 -2.67 -14.71 -1.83
N GLY A 41 -3.04 -14.85 -0.55
CA GLY A 41 -3.23 -13.73 0.37
C GLY A 41 -1.97 -12.87 0.49
N ALA A 42 -0.79 -13.49 0.61
CA ALA A 42 0.49 -12.79 0.69
C ALA A 42 0.80 -11.92 -0.53
N VAL A 43 0.33 -12.30 -1.72
CA VAL A 43 0.56 -11.52 -2.96
C VAL A 43 -0.51 -10.44 -3.16
N VAL A 44 -1.77 -10.75 -2.86
CA VAL A 44 -2.90 -9.86 -3.19
C VAL A 44 -3.11 -8.78 -2.13
N ILE A 45 -3.02 -9.13 -0.84
CA ILE A 45 -3.32 -8.19 0.25
C ILE A 45 -2.44 -6.93 0.18
N PRO A 46 -1.10 -7.02 0.02
CA PRO A 46 -0.26 -5.81 -0.04
C PRO A 46 -0.62 -4.89 -1.22
N LYS A 47 -0.93 -5.46 -2.39
CA LYS A 47 -1.30 -4.69 -3.59
C LYS A 47 -2.64 -3.99 -3.42
N SER A 48 -3.62 -4.68 -2.86
CA SER A 48 -4.95 -4.11 -2.58
C SER A 48 -4.88 -2.99 -1.55
N VAL A 49 -4.08 -3.15 -0.49
CA VAL A 49 -3.86 -2.12 0.54
C VAL A 49 -3.15 -0.90 -0.07
N ALA A 50 -2.10 -1.12 -0.87
CA ALA A 50 -1.39 -0.04 -1.55
C ALA A 50 -2.31 0.74 -2.50
N TRP A 51 -3.15 0.04 -3.27
CA TRP A 51 -4.13 0.66 -4.14
C TRP A 51 -5.17 1.47 -3.35
N TRP A 52 -5.71 0.91 -2.27
CA TRP A 52 -6.72 1.58 -1.44
C TRP A 52 -6.17 2.87 -0.81
N ASN A 53 -4.94 2.82 -0.29
CA ASN A 53 -4.28 3.97 0.30
C ASN A 53 -3.87 5.03 -0.73
N GLY A 54 -3.53 4.62 -1.96
CA GLY A 54 -3.01 5.51 -3.00
C GLY A 54 -4.04 6.08 -3.97
N ARG A 55 -5.23 5.48 -4.09
CA ARG A 55 -6.21 5.82 -5.15
C ARG A 55 -6.74 7.25 -5.14
N ASN A 56 -6.66 7.92 -3.99
CA ASN A 56 -7.11 9.30 -3.82
C ASN A 56 -5.93 10.26 -3.55
N LEU A 57 -4.69 9.75 -3.56
CA LEU A 57 -3.52 10.58 -3.33
C LEU A 57 -3.08 11.23 -4.63
N GLU A 58 -2.90 12.55 -4.57
CA GLU A 58 -2.36 13.36 -5.64
C GLU A 58 -1.15 14.14 -5.13
N ASP A 59 -0.20 14.37 -6.03
CA ASP A 59 0.98 15.18 -5.81
C ASP A 59 0.82 16.50 -6.55
N ALA A 60 0.89 17.61 -5.81
CA ALA A 60 1.01 18.95 -6.38
C ALA A 60 2.45 19.45 -6.23
N ILE A 61 3.03 19.91 -7.33
CA ILE A 61 4.39 20.42 -7.40
C ILE A 61 4.33 21.94 -7.55
N PHE A 62 4.91 22.64 -6.59
CA PHE A 62 4.99 24.09 -6.56
C PHE A 62 6.44 24.57 -6.67
N LYS A 63 6.61 25.77 -7.22
CA LYS A 63 7.87 26.49 -7.23
C LYS A 63 7.63 27.96 -6.86
N LEU A 64 8.54 28.56 -6.10
CA LEU A 64 8.51 29.99 -5.85
C LEU A 64 8.87 30.76 -7.13
N LYS A 65 8.16 31.85 -7.42
CA LYS A 65 8.41 32.69 -8.60
C LYS A 65 9.86 33.20 -8.64
N ASP A 66 10.40 33.52 -7.47
CA ASP A 66 11.77 34.03 -7.30
C ASP A 66 12.82 32.91 -7.40
N GLY A 67 12.39 31.64 -7.51
CA GLY A 67 13.26 30.48 -7.67
C GLY A 67 14.07 30.09 -6.43
N GLY A 68 13.89 30.80 -5.31
CA GLY A 68 14.57 30.54 -4.04
C GLY A 68 14.07 29.28 -3.30
N PRO A 69 14.74 28.92 -2.20
CA PRO A 69 14.37 27.78 -1.38
C PRO A 69 13.08 28.05 -0.58
N TRP A 70 12.31 26.99 -0.36
CA TRP A 70 11.08 27.05 0.46
C TRP A 70 11.39 27.25 1.95
N PRO A 71 10.72 28.21 2.62
CA PRO A 71 10.83 28.38 4.07
C PRO A 71 10.36 27.14 4.84
N ALA A 72 11.17 26.66 5.77
CA ALA A 72 10.93 25.40 6.48
C ALA A 72 9.67 25.44 7.37
N ASP A 73 9.37 26.61 7.93
CA ASP A 73 8.17 26.90 8.71
C ASP A 73 6.88 26.76 7.88
N VAL A 74 6.89 27.25 6.64
CA VAL A 74 5.75 27.12 5.71
C VAL A 74 5.56 25.65 5.30
N VAL A 75 6.66 24.95 4.99
CA VAL A 75 6.61 23.51 4.65
C VAL A 75 6.07 22.68 5.82
N ALA A 76 6.47 23.01 7.05
CA ALA A 76 5.99 22.34 8.26
C ALA A 76 4.51 22.67 8.55
N ALA A 77 4.09 23.92 8.34
CA ALA A 77 2.69 24.33 8.51
C ALA A 77 1.77 23.61 7.52
N LEU A 78 2.20 23.46 6.27
CA LEU A 78 1.48 22.69 5.26
C LEU A 78 1.33 21.21 5.61
N GLY A 79 2.39 20.61 6.17
CA GLY A 79 2.36 19.23 6.63
C GLY A 79 1.33 18.96 7.75
N ARG A 80 0.85 20.01 8.43
CA ARG A 80 -0.18 19.92 9.48
C ARG A 80 -1.60 20.14 8.98
N GLN A 81 -1.79 20.48 7.71
CA GLN A 81 -3.13 20.70 7.18
C GLN A 81 -3.90 19.39 7.00
N THR A 82 -5.19 19.44 7.32
CA THR A 82 -6.09 18.30 7.16
C THR A 82 -6.12 17.84 5.71
N GLY A 83 -5.84 16.56 5.48
CA GLY A 83 -5.79 15.96 4.14
C GLY A 83 -4.42 15.99 3.47
N VAL A 84 -3.44 16.75 3.98
CA VAL A 84 -2.04 16.65 3.55
C VAL A 84 -1.41 15.42 4.21
N LYS A 85 -0.77 14.57 3.41
CA LYS A 85 -0.09 13.35 3.87
C LYS A 85 1.41 13.53 3.96
N LYS A 86 1.99 14.30 3.05
CA LYS A 86 3.43 14.52 3.00
C LYS A 86 3.74 15.85 2.33
N THR A 87 4.74 16.54 2.85
CA THR A 87 5.40 17.67 2.19
C THR A 87 6.87 17.35 2.05
N MET A 88 7.44 17.63 0.89
CA MET A 88 8.85 17.36 0.61
C MET A 88 9.41 18.42 -0.32
N THR A 89 10.64 18.84 -0.07
CA THR A 89 11.40 19.72 -0.95
C THR A 89 12.45 18.92 -1.72
N ASP A 90 12.82 19.40 -2.91
CA ASP A 90 13.94 18.84 -3.66
C ASP A 90 15.29 19.20 -3.01
N LYS A 91 16.39 18.58 -3.48
CA LYS A 91 17.74 18.84 -2.94
C LYS A 91 18.16 20.31 -2.99
N GLY A 92 17.62 21.08 -3.94
CA GLY A 92 17.85 22.52 -4.07
C GLY A 92 16.87 23.38 -3.26
N GLY A 93 15.88 22.79 -2.61
CA GLY A 93 14.81 23.49 -1.89
C GLY A 93 13.87 24.31 -2.78
N THR A 94 14.01 24.28 -4.10
CA THR A 94 13.29 25.15 -5.05
C THR A 94 11.92 24.62 -5.43
N ARG A 95 11.73 23.30 -5.39
CA ARG A 95 10.46 22.64 -5.68
C ARG A 95 9.89 22.06 -4.39
N LEU A 96 8.61 22.34 -4.16
CA LEU A 96 7.83 21.77 -3.08
C LEU A 96 6.83 20.78 -3.67
N VAL A 97 6.91 19.54 -3.22
CA VAL A 97 5.95 18.49 -3.54
C VAL A 97 5.03 18.30 -2.33
N ILE A 98 3.73 18.40 -2.57
CA ILE A 98 2.69 18.19 -1.57
C ILE A 98 1.87 16.98 -2.00
N THR A 99 1.93 15.90 -1.23
CA THR A 99 1.07 14.74 -1.38
C THR A 99 -0.15 14.91 -0.49
N PHE A 100 -1.34 14.88 -1.06
CA PHE A 100 -2.59 15.10 -0.35
C PHE A 100 -3.71 14.18 -0.83
N ASP A 101 -4.71 13.98 0.02
CA ASP A 101 -5.93 13.27 -0.33
C ASP A 101 -6.92 14.23 -1.01
N ARG A 102 -7.20 14.00 -2.30
CA ARG A 102 -8.09 14.85 -3.11
C ARG A 102 -9.54 14.91 -2.63
N THR A 103 -9.97 13.97 -1.77
CA THR A 103 -11.33 13.96 -1.21
C THR A 103 -11.48 14.91 -0.02
N VAL A 104 -10.37 15.30 0.59
CA VAL A 104 -10.34 16.14 1.80
C VAL A 104 -9.65 17.48 1.54
N PHE A 105 -8.72 17.51 0.59
CA PHE A 105 -7.86 18.66 0.32
C PHE A 105 -7.76 18.94 -1.19
N ASP A 106 -7.75 20.21 -1.58
CA ASP A 106 -7.49 20.63 -2.95
C ASP A 106 -6.25 21.53 -2.99
N ALA A 107 -5.38 21.29 -3.97
CA ALA A 107 -4.16 22.08 -4.18
C ALA A 107 -4.45 23.58 -4.37
N ARG A 108 -5.65 23.94 -4.83
CA ARG A 108 -6.09 25.35 -4.95
C ARG A 108 -6.22 26.05 -3.60
N ASN A 109 -6.47 25.31 -2.52
CA ASN A 109 -6.55 25.87 -1.16
C ASN A 109 -5.18 26.24 -0.59
N VAL A 110 -4.10 25.83 -1.25
CA VAL A 110 -2.72 26.12 -0.83
C VAL A 110 -2.30 27.53 -1.26
N THR A 111 -2.79 28.01 -2.41
CA THR A 111 -2.42 29.33 -2.95
C THR A 111 -2.68 30.48 -1.97
N PRO A 112 -3.85 30.57 -1.31
CA PRO A 112 -4.09 31.62 -0.31
C PRO A 112 -3.15 31.54 0.89
N LEU A 113 -2.69 30.34 1.26
CA LEU A 113 -1.73 30.15 2.35
C LEU A 113 -0.35 30.70 1.96
N PHE A 114 0.06 30.53 0.71
CA PHE A 114 1.30 31.12 0.21
C PHE A 114 1.21 32.65 0.18
N GLU A 115 0.12 33.20 -0.36
CA GLU A 115 -0.10 34.64 -0.43
C GLU A 115 -0.11 35.30 0.95
N LYS A 116 -0.75 34.68 1.95
CA LYS A 116 -0.76 35.17 3.33
C LYS A 116 0.63 35.26 3.95
N ASN A 117 1.55 34.40 3.53
CA ASN A 117 2.95 34.40 3.98
C ASN A 117 3.87 35.22 3.07
N GLY A 118 3.31 36.01 2.14
CA GLY A 118 4.08 36.82 1.20
C GLY A 118 4.83 36.02 0.13
N LEU A 119 4.45 34.74 -0.06
CA LEU A 119 5.10 33.84 -1.02
C LEU A 119 4.30 33.80 -2.33
N ASN A 120 4.96 34.15 -3.43
CA ASN A 120 4.42 33.98 -4.78
C ASN A 120 4.78 32.60 -5.32
N ALA A 121 3.90 31.63 -5.09
CA ALA A 121 4.06 30.27 -5.56
C ALA A 121 3.34 30.02 -6.89
N ILE A 122 3.94 29.22 -7.76
CA ILE A 122 3.36 28.77 -9.02
C ILE A 122 3.18 27.26 -8.95
N LEU A 123 1.96 26.79 -9.21
CA LEU A 123 1.68 25.36 -9.40
C LEU A 123 2.26 24.94 -10.75
N LEU A 124 3.29 24.09 -10.71
CA LEU A 124 3.92 23.54 -11.91
C LEU A 124 3.13 22.38 -12.48
N ASN A 125 2.68 21.47 -11.61
CA ASN A 125 1.98 20.28 -12.03
C ASN A 125 1.11 19.69 -10.92
N ARG A 126 0.07 18.96 -11.31
CA ARG A 126 -0.79 18.15 -10.45
C ARG A 126 -0.93 16.78 -11.10
N ILE A 127 -0.49 15.74 -10.41
CA ILE A 127 -0.45 14.37 -10.93
C ILE A 127 -0.91 13.39 -9.88
N ASP A 128 -1.51 12.27 -10.31
CA ASP A 128 -1.80 11.16 -9.41
C ASP A 128 -0.50 10.65 -8.77
N HIS A 129 -0.52 10.43 -7.46
CA HIS A 129 0.67 9.98 -6.71
C HIS A 129 1.25 8.67 -7.29
N SER A 130 0.38 7.76 -7.72
CA SER A 130 0.80 6.49 -8.34
C SER A 130 1.54 6.69 -9.67
N GLN A 131 1.18 7.70 -10.46
CA GLN A 131 1.85 8.03 -11.71
C GLN A 131 3.21 8.66 -11.45
N HIS A 132 3.27 9.57 -10.46
CA HIS A 132 4.53 10.18 -10.03
C HIS A 132 5.55 9.14 -9.56
N MET A 133 5.11 8.18 -8.72
CA MET A 133 5.97 7.10 -8.23
C MET A 133 6.47 6.17 -9.35
N ARG A 134 5.65 5.93 -10.38
CA ARG A 134 6.08 5.17 -11.58
C ARG A 134 7.09 5.94 -12.42
N GLY A 135 6.97 7.26 -12.47
CA GLY A 135 7.96 8.12 -13.13
C GLY A 135 9.33 8.03 -12.45
N MET A 136 9.36 8.09 -11.11
CA MET A 136 10.61 7.99 -10.34
C MET A 136 11.32 6.63 -10.46
N GLN A 137 10.60 5.54 -10.76
CA GLN A 137 11.21 4.20 -10.87
C GLN A 137 11.87 3.94 -12.23
N LYS A 138 11.70 4.84 -13.21
CA LYS A 138 12.27 4.69 -14.56
C LYS A 138 13.63 5.38 -14.73
N ASP A 139 14.04 6.18 -13.76
CA ASP A 139 15.36 6.81 -13.68
C ASP A 139 16.28 6.02 -12.75
#